data_AF-A0A971BDB7-F1
#
_entry.id   AF-A0A971BDB7-F1
#
_cell.length_a   1.000
_cell.length_b   1.000
_cell.length_c   1.000
_cell.angle_alpha   90.00
_cell.angle_beta   90.00
_cell.angle_gamma   90.00
#
_symmetry.space_group_name_H-M   'P 1'
#
loop_
_entity.id
_entity.type
_entity.pdbx_description
1 polymer ?
#
loop_
_entity_poly.entity_id
_entity_poly.type
_entity_poly.pdbx_seq_one_letter_code
_entity_poly.pdbx_strand_id
1 'polypeptide(L)'
;MTITVAGITFDHHRYDQRGDVLYLSVGAPRAQAHGAETVEGHAVHYDEDWAVIGLTLLNVRATLDREGALTITLPEGQIAAAALSDLLAA
;
A
#
# COMPACT_ATOMS: atom_id res chain seq x y z
N MET A 1 1.36 -15.86 -7.36
CA MET A 1 0.11 -15.73 -6.58
C MET A 1 -0.16 -14.25 -6.42
N THR A 2 -1.40 -13.82 -6.67
CA THR A 2 -1.83 -12.42 -6.62
C THR A 2 -2.75 -12.21 -5.42
N ILE A 3 -2.73 -11.00 -4.85
CA ILE A 3 -3.69 -10.55 -3.82
C ILE A 3 -4.28 -9.22 -4.28
N THR A 4 -5.57 -9.03 -4.05
CA THR A 4 -6.25 -7.76 -4.33
C THR A 4 -6.65 -7.10 -3.01
N VAL A 5 -6.24 -5.86 -2.80
CA VAL A 5 -6.61 -5.03 -1.65
C VAL A 5 -7.19 -3.73 -2.18
N ALA A 6 -8.40 -3.37 -1.75
CA ALA A 6 -9.08 -2.14 -2.19
C ALA A 6 -9.09 -1.92 -3.73
N GLY A 7 -9.24 -3.00 -4.51
CA GLY A 7 -9.24 -2.95 -5.98
C GLY A 7 -7.87 -2.92 -6.65
N ILE A 8 -6.77 -2.83 -5.89
CA ILE A 8 -5.40 -2.86 -6.40
C ILE A 8 -4.89 -4.30 -6.35
N THR A 9 -4.39 -4.80 -7.48
CA THR A 9 -3.84 -6.17 -7.57
C THR A 9 -2.33 -6.14 -7.44
N PHE A 10 -1.83 -6.82 -6.41
CA PHE A 10 -0.41 -7.02 -6.14
C PHE A 10 -0.03 -8.42 -6.65
N ASP A 11 0.89 -8.48 -7.60
CA ASP A 11 1.35 -9.71 -8.25
C ASP A 11 2.75 -10.17 -7.77
N HIS A 12 3.45 -9.30 -7.05
CA HIS A 12 4.69 -9.62 -6.36
C HIS A 12 4.51 -9.56 -4.84
N HIS A 13 5.05 -10.54 -4.13
CA HIS A 13 4.99 -10.59 -2.68
C HIS A 13 6.21 -11.27 -2.07
N ARG A 14 6.56 -10.86 -0.86
CA ARG A 14 7.58 -11.50 -0.03
C ARG A 14 7.13 -11.45 1.43
N TYR A 15 7.16 -12.59 2.10
CA TYR A 15 6.92 -12.65 3.54
C TYR A 15 8.24 -12.82 4.29
N ASP A 16 8.52 -11.93 5.24
CA ASP A 16 9.58 -12.10 6.23
C ASP A 16 9.00 -12.75 7.48
N GLN A 17 9.26 -14.04 7.63
CA GLN A 17 8.78 -14.82 8.78
C GLN A 17 9.39 -14.37 10.10
N ARG A 18 10.60 -13.80 10.11
CA ARG A 18 11.26 -13.37 11.35
C ARG A 18 10.62 -12.09 11.90
N GLY A 19 10.23 -11.19 11.01
CA GLY A 19 9.58 -9.92 11.36
C GLY A 19 8.06 -9.98 11.42
N ASP A 20 7.44 -11.07 10.94
CA ASP A 20 6.00 -11.13 10.65
C ASP A 20 5.55 -9.98 9.73
N VAL A 21 6.27 -9.81 8.62
CA VAL A 21 6.06 -8.71 7.66
C VAL A 21 5.76 -9.26 6.27
N LEU A 22 4.66 -8.82 5.65
CA LEU A 22 4.33 -9.11 4.26
C LEU A 22 4.53 -7.87 3.39
N TYR A 23 5.46 -7.97 2.45
CA TYR A 23 5.68 -6.99 1.41
C TYR A 23 4.85 -7.36 0.19
N LEU A 24 4.08 -6.42 -0.32
CA LEU A 24 3.30 -6.52 -1.55
C LEU A 24 3.77 -5.45 -2.54
N SER A 25 3.80 -5.77 -3.83
CA SER A 25 4.16 -4.83 -4.89
C SER A 25 3.34 -5.07 -6.16
N VAL A 26 3.04 -3.99 -6.87
CA VAL A 26 2.50 -4.03 -8.23
C VAL A 26 3.68 -4.12 -9.19
N GLY A 27 3.81 -5.25 -9.88
CA GLY A 27 4.98 -5.57 -10.69
C GLY A 27 6.23 -5.80 -9.85
N ALA A 28 7.40 -5.63 -10.48
CA ALA A 28 8.67 -5.74 -9.78
C ALA A 28 8.81 -4.66 -8.69
N PRO A 29 9.36 -4.99 -7.50
CA PRO A 29 9.61 -3.99 -6.45
C PRO A 29 10.41 -2.81 -6.98
N ARG A 30 9.92 -1.60 -6.72
CA ARG A 30 10.57 -0.33 -7.09
C ARG A 30 10.55 0.64 -5.91
N ALA A 31 11.43 1.65 -5.95
CA ALA A 31 11.46 2.69 -4.93
C ALA A 31 10.15 3.49 -4.93
N GLN A 32 9.64 3.82 -3.75
CA GLN A 32 8.50 4.71 -3.58
C GLN A 32 8.93 6.17 -3.72
N ALA A 33 8.09 7.00 -4.32
CA ALA A 33 8.26 8.45 -4.33
C ALA A 33 7.67 9.05 -3.03
N HIS A 34 6.53 8.52 -2.58
CA HIS A 34 5.87 8.94 -1.34
C HIS A 34 5.54 7.74 -0.47
N GLY A 35 5.49 7.96 0.85
CA GLY A 35 5.13 6.97 1.84
C GLY A 35 4.07 7.52 2.78
N ALA A 36 3.11 6.68 3.14
CA ALA A 36 2.16 6.96 4.22
C ALA A 36 2.08 5.75 5.15
N GLU A 37 1.59 5.99 6.37
CA GLU A 37 1.29 4.94 7.34
C GLU A 37 -0.22 4.82 7.50
N THR A 38 -0.73 3.58 7.55
CA THR A 38 -2.14 3.31 7.88
C THR A 38 -2.36 3.42 9.39
N VAL A 39 -3.61 3.53 9.83
CA VAL A 39 -3.92 3.56 11.27
C VAL A 39 -3.53 2.26 11.99
N GLU A 40 -3.44 1.15 11.25
CA GLU A 40 -2.95 -0.16 11.74
C GLU A 40 -1.42 -0.26 11.78
N GLY A 41 -0.70 0.77 11.35
CA GLY A 41 0.76 0.83 11.33
C GLY A 41 1.39 0.19 10.09
N HIS A 42 0.63 -0.08 9.04
CA HIS A 42 1.17 -0.60 7.77
C HIS A 42 1.72 0.54 6.93
N ALA A 43 2.72 0.27 6.08
CA ALA A 43 3.22 1.27 5.14
C ALA A 43 2.50 1.16 3.79
N VAL A 44 2.12 2.31 3.23
CA VAL A 44 1.62 2.46 1.86
C VAL A 44 2.67 3.15 1.02
N HIS A 45 3.02 2.53 -0.10
CA HIS A 45 4.07 2.99 -1.00
C HIS A 45 3.40 3.58 -2.24
N TYR A 46 3.70 4.84 -2.57
CA TYR A 46 3.17 5.53 -3.74
C TYR A 46 4.27 5.88 -4.74
N ASP A 47 3.91 5.96 -6.03
CA ASP A 47 4.74 6.65 -7.02
C ASP A 47 4.47 8.17 -7.06
N GLU A 48 5.08 8.86 -8.02
CA GLU A 48 5.05 10.32 -8.16
C GLU A 48 3.62 10.85 -8.41
N ASP A 49 2.74 10.02 -8.98
CA ASP A 49 1.35 10.34 -9.29
C ASP A 49 0.39 9.95 -8.16
N TRP A 50 0.91 9.60 -6.99
CA TRP A 50 0.15 9.11 -5.84
C TRP A 50 -0.64 7.82 -6.11
N ALA A 51 -0.23 7.02 -7.11
CA ALA A 51 -0.77 5.68 -7.29
C ALA A 51 -0.12 4.72 -6.28
N VAL A 52 -0.90 3.81 -5.70
CA VAL A 52 -0.38 2.79 -4.78
C VAL A 52 0.40 1.75 -5.59
N ILE A 53 1.66 1.55 -5.22
CA ILE A 53 2.58 0.62 -5.89
C ILE A 53 3.05 -0.52 -4.99
N GLY A 54 2.81 -0.41 -3.69
CA GLY A 54 3.20 -1.41 -2.72
C GLY A 54 2.58 -1.20 -1.34
N LEU A 55 2.60 -2.26 -0.54
CA LEU A 55 2.21 -2.26 0.86
C LEU A 55 3.25 -3.02 1.67
N THR A 56 3.56 -2.52 2.87
CA THR A 56 4.28 -3.28 3.91
C THR A 56 3.32 -3.53 5.06
N LEU A 57 2.85 -4.77 5.18
CA LEU A 57 1.89 -5.19 6.18
C LEU A 57 2.64 -5.81 7.36
N LEU A 58 2.34 -5.34 8.57
CA LEU A 58 3.01 -5.74 9.80
C LEU A 58 2.13 -6.69 10.61
N ASN A 59 2.77 -7.57 11.39
CA ASN A 59 2.11 -8.51 12.32
C ASN A 59 1.03 -9.37 11.62
N VAL A 60 1.28 -9.80 10.37
CA VAL A 60 0.26 -10.41 9.52
C VAL A 60 -0.24 -11.71 10.11
N ARG A 61 0.65 -12.64 10.45
CA ARG A 61 0.27 -13.92 11.06
C ARG A 61 -0.31 -13.70 12.46
N ALA A 62 0.33 -12.89 13.28
CA ALA A 62 -0.15 -12.62 14.64
C ALA A 62 -1.57 -12.01 14.65
N THR A 63 -1.88 -11.16 13.67
CA THR A 63 -3.21 -10.55 13.52
C THR A 63 -4.22 -11.54 12.97
N LEU A 64 -3.87 -12.32 11.94
CA LEU A 64 -4.75 -13.37 11.40
C LEU A 64 -5.09 -14.44 12.46
N ASP A 65 -4.12 -14.86 13.27
CA ASP A 65 -4.34 -15.86 14.32
C ASP A 65 -5.28 -15.34 15.42
N ARG A 66 -5.25 -14.03 15.71
CA ARG A 66 -6.05 -13.39 16.75
C ARG A 66 -7.44 -12.97 16.26
N GLU A 67 -7.53 -12.44 15.05
CA GLU A 67 -8.70 -11.72 14.55
C GLU A 67 -9.38 -12.42 13.36
N GLY A 68 -8.71 -13.41 12.74
CA GLY A 68 -9.21 -14.14 11.57
C GLY A 68 -9.21 -13.33 10.27
N ALA A 69 -8.86 -12.04 10.33
CA ALA A 69 -8.76 -11.14 9.19
C ALA A 69 -7.67 -10.09 9.42
N LEU A 70 -7.14 -9.53 8.34
CA LEU A 70 -6.26 -8.36 8.37
C LEU A 70 -7.02 -7.18 7.79
N THR A 71 -7.35 -6.19 8.62
CA THR A 71 -7.99 -4.94 8.18
C THR A 71 -6.91 -3.96 7.71
N ILE A 72 -7.15 -3.30 6.58
CA ILE A 72 -6.22 -2.32 6.01
C ILE A 72 -7.02 -1.06 5.69
N THR A 73 -6.76 0.03 6.39
CA THR A 73 -7.35 1.34 6.10
C THR A 73 -6.37 2.15 5.24
N LEU A 74 -6.67 2.30 3.95
CA LEU A 74 -5.84 3.12 3.07
C LEU A 74 -6.03 4.62 3.38
N PRO A 75 -4.94 5.41 3.42
CA PRO A 75 -5.05 6.86 3.60
C PRO A 75 -5.80 7.51 2.44
N GLU A 76 -6.41 8.66 2.71
CA GLU A 76 -7.05 9.49 1.69
C GLU A 76 -6.07 9.80 0.55
N GLY A 77 -6.54 9.72 -0.70
CA GLY A 77 -5.73 10.02 -1.87
C GLY A 77 -5.31 11.48 -1.90
N GLN A 78 -4.08 11.76 -2.30
CA GLN A 78 -3.63 13.11 -2.60
C GLN A 78 -3.64 13.34 -4.10
N ILE A 79 -4.03 14.54 -4.51
CA ILE A 79 -3.96 14.97 -5.91
C ILE A 79 -2.91 16.07 -5.98
N ALA A 80 -1.90 15.89 -6.84
CA ALA A 80 -0.88 16.90 -7.05
C ALA A 80 -1.52 18.18 -7.62
N ALA A 81 -1.08 19.35 -7.14
CA ALA A 81 -1.58 20.64 -7.61
C ALA A 81 -1.48 20.77 -9.13
N ALA A 82 -0.41 20.26 -9.74
CA ALA A 82 -0.20 20.24 -11.19
C ALA A 82 -1.33 19.54 -11.95
N ALA A 83 -1.91 18.47 -11.40
CA ALA A 83 -3.03 17.76 -12.01
C ALA A 83 -4.37 18.53 -11.91
N LEU A 84 -4.44 19.51 -11.01
CA LEU A 84 -5.62 20.37 -10.82
C LEU A 84 -5.50 21.73 -11.51
N SER A 85 -4.27 22.18 -11.81
CA SER A 85 -4.02 23.53 -12.33
C SER A 85 -4.84 23.87 -13.58
N ASP A 86 -4.87 22.98 -14.57
CA ASP A 86 -5.60 23.22 -15.82
C ASP A 86 -7.12 23.25 -15.62
N LEU A 87 -7.62 22.44 -14.67
CA LEU A 87 -9.05 22.41 -14.30
C LEU A 87 -9.48 23.69 -13.57
N LEU A 88 -8.59 24.26 -12.76
CA LEU A 88 -8.86 25.46 -11.96
C LEU A 88 -8.69 26.78 -12.74
N ALA A 89 -8.01 26.74 -13.89
CA ALA A 89 -7.79 27.90 -14.75
C ALA A 89 -8.91 28.13 -15.79
N ALA A 90 -9.88 27.22 -15.89
CA ALA A 90 -11.03 27.26 -16.81
C ALA A 90 -12.26 27.93 -16.18
#